data_AF-A0A1G2XQM5-F1
#
_entry.id   AF-A0A1G2XQM5-F1
#
_cell.length_a   1.000
_cell.length_b   1.000
_cell.length_c   1.000
_cell.angle_alpha   90.00
_cell.angle_beta   90.00
_cell.angle_gamma   90.00
#
_symmetry.space_group_name_H-M   'P 1'
#
loop_
_entity.id
_entity.type
_entity.pdbx_description
1 polymer ?
#
loop_
_entity_poly.entity_id
_entity_poly.type
_entity_poly.pdbx_seq_one_letter_code
_entity_poly.pdbx_strand_id
1 'polypeptide(L)' 'MSKHLYAIVDGEVHPFNCYKKYTEIDALVAYANTEEHAMELATMYEHGEIEPAAFRCNKCGGTHQVLQ' A
#
# COMPACT_ATOMS: atom_id res chain seq x y z
N MET A 1 -5.60 -16.11 -6.48
CA MET A 1 -4.71 -15.49 -5.47
C MET A 1 -5.44 -14.30 -4.89
N SER A 2 -5.52 -14.19 -3.57
CA SER A 2 -6.22 -13.08 -2.90
C SER A 2 -5.25 -11.89 -2.80
N LYS A 3 -5.66 -10.71 -3.28
CA LYS A 3 -4.89 -9.49 -3.11
C LYS A 3 -5.11 -8.94 -1.70
N HIS A 4 -4.02 -8.54 -1.05
CA HIS A 4 -3.96 -7.96 0.28
C HIS A 4 -3.48 -6.51 0.20
N LEU A 5 -3.83 -5.72 1.21
CA LEU A 5 -3.24 -4.39 1.37
C LEU A 5 -2.09 -4.49 2.35
N TYR A 6 -0.96 -3.93 1.96
CA TYR A 6 0.24 -3.80 2.77
C TYR A 6 0.58 -2.34 2.97
N ALA A 7 1.08 -1.99 4.15
CA ALA A 7 1.70 -0.70 4.42
C ALA A 7 3.22 -0.90 4.43
N ILE A 8 3.95 -0.03 3.76
CA ILE A 8 5.40 -0.05 3.67
C ILE A 8 5.87 1.20 4.40
N VAL A 9 6.54 1.03 5.53
CA VAL A 9 6.96 2.12 6.42
C VAL A 9 8.45 1.95 6.66
N ASP A 10 9.25 2.97 6.35
CA ASP A 10 10.71 2.93 6.51
C ASP A 10 11.37 1.69 5.83
N GLY A 11 10.80 1.20 4.72
CA GLY A 11 11.27 0.02 4.00
C GLY A 11 10.82 -1.33 4.56
N GLU A 12 10.03 -1.35 5.64
CA GLU A 12 9.43 -2.56 6.21
C GLU A 12 7.98 -2.77 5.76
N VAL A 13 7.63 -4.00 5.42
CA VAL A 13 6.26 -4.38 5.00
C VAL A 13 5.44 -4.82 6.20
N HIS A 14 4.25 -4.26 6.33
CA HIS A 14 3.28 -4.61 7.36
C HIS A 14 1.90 -4.84 6.76
N PRO A 15 1.05 -5.68 7.37
CA PRO A 15 -0.35 -5.77 7.01
C PRO A 15 -1.04 -4.40 7.16
N PHE A 16 -1.71 -3.93 6.13
CA PHE A 16 -2.43 -2.66 6.18
C PHE A 16 -3.68 -2.78 7.06
N ASN A 17 -3.85 -1.82 7.96
CA ASN A 17 -5.03 -1.69 8.82
C ASN A 17 -5.65 -0.31 8.64
N CYS A 18 -6.75 -0.23 7.91
CA CYS A 18 -7.47 1.03 7.61
C CYS A 18 -8.00 1.78 8.85
N TYR A 19 -8.02 1.17 10.03
CA TYR A 19 -8.38 1.83 11.29
C TYR A 19 -7.18 2.41 12.04
N LYS A 20 -5.94 2.06 11.63
CA LYS A 20 -4.74 2.73 12.12
C LYS A 20 -4.55 4.05 11.37
N LYS A 21 -4.25 5.10 12.12
CA LYS A 21 -3.79 6.36 11.54
C LYS A 21 -2.34 6.17 11.07
N TYR A 22 -2.15 5.95 9.77
CA TYR A 22 -0.84 6.01 9.12
C TYR A 22 -0.42 7.46 8.81
N THR A 23 -0.88 8.42 9.61
CA THR A 23 -1.13 9.77 9.10
C THR A 23 0.10 10.63 8.84
N GLU A 24 1.33 10.31 9.27
CA GLU A 24 2.39 11.34 9.23
C GLU A 24 3.84 10.87 8.99
N ILE A 25 4.12 9.61 8.64
CA ILE A 25 5.51 9.21 8.31
C ILE A 25 5.48 8.21 7.16
N ASP A 26 5.81 8.66 5.95
CA ASP A 26 6.34 7.91 4.79
C ASP A 26 5.75 6.53 4.45
N ALA A 27 4.47 6.29 4.80
CA ALA A 27 3.84 5.01 4.59
C ALA A 27 3.25 4.88 3.18
N LEU A 28 3.85 4.05 2.32
CA LEU A 28 3.26 3.64 1.04
C LEU A 28 2.28 2.49 1.28
N VAL A 29 1.13 2.50 0.60
CA VAL A 29 0.18 1.38 0.68
C VAL A 29 0.21 0.63 -0.65
N ALA A 30 0.39 -0.68 -0.63
CA ALA A 30 0.43 -1.50 -1.84
C ALA A 30 -0.69 -2.55 -1.83
N TYR A 31 -1.36 -2.73 -2.96
CA TYR A 31 -2.37 -3.76 -3.17
C TYR A 31 -1.76 -4.97 -3.88
N ALA A 32 -1.10 -5.82 -3.11
CA ALA A 32 -0.23 -6.88 -3.59
C ALA A 32 -0.71 -8.29 -3.21
N ASN A 33 -0.10 -9.32 -3.79
CA ASN A 33 -0.42 -10.72 -3.47
C ASN A 33 0.43 -11.25 -2.30
N THR A 34 1.65 -10.75 -2.17
CA THR A 34 2.64 -11.11 -1.14
C THR A 34 3.38 -9.85 -0.67
N GLU A 35 4.20 -9.99 0.36
CA GLU A 35 5.06 -8.91 0.84
C GLU A 35 6.15 -8.56 -0.18
N GLU A 36 6.71 -9.55 -0.90
CA GLU A 36 7.70 -9.26 -1.95
C GLU A 36 7.09 -8.44 -3.09
N HIS A 37 5.85 -8.77 -3.51
CA HIS A 37 5.15 -7.99 -4.52
C HIS A 37 4.84 -6.56 -4.03
N ALA A 38 4.59 -6.36 -2.74
CA ALA A 38 4.43 -5.02 -2.19
C ALA A 38 5.73 -4.20 -2.28
N MET A 39 6.87 -4.80 -1.99
CA MET A 39 8.19 -4.15 -2.12
C MET A 39 8.56 -3.85 -3.57
N GLU A 40 8.22 -4.75 -4.51
CA GLU A 40 8.40 -4.50 -5.94
C GLU A 40 7.63 -3.26 -6.39
N LEU A 41 6.35 -3.15 -5.99
CA LEU A 41 5.53 -1.97 -6.28
C LEU A 41 6.11 -0.69 -5.68
N ALA A 42 6.63 -0.73 -4.45
CA ALA A 42 7.30 0.44 -3.86
C ALA A 42 8.56 0.85 -4.64
N THR A 43 9.37 -0.12 -5.07
CA THR A 43 10.56 0.15 -5.89
C THR A 43 10.18 0.79 -7.23
N MET A 44 9.15 0.28 -7.90
CA MET A 44 8.62 0.86 -9.14
C MET A 44 8.12 2.29 -8.94
N TYR A 45 7.45 2.56 -7.82
CA TYR A 45 7.00 3.91 -7.46
C TYR A 45 8.16 4.87 -7.22
N GLU A 46 9.21 4.45 -6.50
CA GLU A 46 10.42 5.25 -6.27
C GLU A 46 11.17 5.58 -7.58
N HIS A 47 11.14 4.65 -8.53
CA HIS A 47 11.68 4.86 -9.87
C HIS A 47 10.77 5.71 -10.79
N GLY A 48 9.56 6.07 -10.34
CA GLY A 48 8.57 6.81 -11.12
C GLY A 48 7.93 5.99 -12.25
N GLU A 49 7.96 4.66 -12.16
CA GLU A 49 7.38 3.75 -13.16
C GLU A 49 5.86 3.61 -13.00
N ILE A 50 5.35 3.80 -11.78
CA ILE A 50 3.92 3.73 -11.45
C ILE A 50 3.49 4.91 -10.59
N GLU A 51 2.20 5.24 -10.65
CA GLU A 51 1.57 6.22 -9.77
C GLU A 51 0.52 5.54 -8.87
N PRO A 52 0.27 6.07 -7.66
CA PRO A 52 -0.76 5.54 -6.77
C PRO A 52 -2.15 5.67 -7.37
N ALA A 53 -2.94 4.60 -7.30
CA ALA A 53 -4.32 4.59 -7.70
C ALA A 53 -5.27 4.75 -6.49
N ALA A 54 -6.42 5.39 -6.72
CA ALA A 54 -7.47 5.46 -5.71
C ALA A 54 -8.12 4.07 -5.53
N PHE A 55 -8.07 3.57 -4.31
CA PHE A 55 -8.69 2.32 -3.89
C PHE A 55 -9.75 2.57 -2.83
N ARG A 56 -10.99 2.15 -3.12
CA ARG A 56 -12.09 2.20 -2.17
C ARG A 56 -12.02 1.00 -1.24
N CYS A 57 -11.74 1.24 0.04
CA CYS A 57 -11.72 0.20 1.06
C CYS A 57 -13.13 -0.11 1.55
N ASN A 58 -13.59 -1.34 1.32
CA ASN A 58 -14.90 -1.80 1.77
C ASN A 58 -15.01 -1.97 3.29
N LYS A 59 -13.88 -2.02 4.02
CA LYS A 59 -13.88 -2.19 5.48
C LYS A 59 -14.18 -0.87 6.21
N CYS A 60 -13.45 0.20 5.89
CA CYS A 60 -13.66 1.52 6.52
C CYS A 60 -14.58 2.44 5.71
N GLY A 61 -14.93 2.07 4.47
CA GLY A 61 -15.73 2.88 3.55
C GLY A 61 -14.99 4.05 2.89
N GLY A 62 -13.71 4.26 3.23
CA GLY A 62 -12.87 5.35 2.72
C GLY A 62 -12.14 5.02 1.42
N THR A 63 -11.58 6.06 0.81
CA THR A 63 -10.69 5.96 -0.36
C THR A 63 -9.24 6.16 0.09
N HIS A 64 -8.37 5.25 -0.29
CA HIS A 64 -6.93 5.29 -0.02
C HIS A 64 -6.15 5.35 -1.34
N GLN A 65 -5.00 6.00 -1.35
CA GLN A 65 -4.07 5.87 -2.48
C GLN A 65 -3.20 4.65 -2.25
N VAL A 66 -3.13 3.77 -3.25
CA VAL A 66 -2.40 2.51 -3.18
C VAL A 66 -1.64 2.23 -4.47
N LEU A 67 -0.50 1.57 -4.37
CA LEU A 67 0.27 1.04 -5.51
C LEU A 67 -0.39 -0.26 -5.99
N GLN A 68 -0.50 -0.46 -7.31
CA GLN A 68 -1.23 -1.60 -7.91
C GLN A 68 -0.57 -2.17 -9.15
#